data_AF-A0A371XQL3-F1
#
_entry.id   AF-A0A371XQL3-F1
#
_cell.length_a   1.000
_cell.length_b   1.000
_cell.length_c   1.000
_cell.angle_alpha   90.00
_cell.angle_beta   90.00
_cell.angle_gamma   90.00
#
_symmetry.space_group_name_H-M   'P 1'
#
loop_
_entity.id
_entity.type
_entity.pdbx_description
1 polymer ?
#
loop_
_entity_poly.entity_id
_entity_poly.type
_entity_poly.pdbx_seq_one_letter_code
_entity_poly.pdbx_strand_id
1 'polypeptide(L)'
;MKLAISGTYSSGKTLTTMALAHLTGIPRTHAKTMREILPDAVPGKTLEECNAAELIQLVMRRYVERAVHESHLPGGYISDGSSLHEWTYATVRVTVGINPNESIGLGSVEKTDEIRFYEQVVAQLGVALKQYAKDTYDAFVHLPIEFPLDPNGHRPVNERFRELSDQHLLSVLEDELKIPVHIIGGTIPERLETITERFGFPQVMSIEAAIQAAERDYAQLDVRSEAERNAAAATAA
;
A
#
# COMPACT_ATOMS: atom_id res chain seq x y z
N MET A 1 3.48 1.57 20.59
CA MET A 1 3.39 0.47 19.61
C MET A 1 3.28 1.04 18.21
N LYS A 2 4.03 0.50 17.26
CA LYS A 2 4.03 0.87 15.83
C LYS A 2 3.48 -0.30 15.03
N LEU A 3 2.20 -0.23 14.69
CA LEU A 3 1.48 -1.30 13.99
C LEU A 3 1.32 -0.93 12.51
N ALA A 4 1.72 -1.82 11.61
CA ALA A 4 1.44 -1.67 10.18
C ALA A 4 0.21 -2.50 9.78
N ILE A 5 -0.74 -1.87 9.08
CA ILE A 5 -1.84 -2.58 8.43
C ILE A 5 -1.44 -2.83 6.97
N SER A 6 -1.30 -4.11 6.63
CA SER A 6 -0.83 -4.60 5.36
C SER A 6 -1.91 -5.31 4.56
N GLY A 7 -1.62 -5.53 3.29
CA GLY A 7 -2.52 -6.16 2.34
C GLY A 7 -2.43 -5.48 0.98
N THR A 8 -2.95 -6.13 -0.05
CA THR A 8 -2.81 -5.64 -1.43
C THR A 8 -3.87 -4.61 -1.82
N TYR A 9 -3.89 -4.20 -3.09
CA TYR A 9 -4.89 -3.25 -3.59
C TYR A 9 -6.31 -3.79 -3.37
N SER A 10 -7.22 -2.89 -2.96
CA SER A 10 -8.61 -3.23 -2.59
C SER A 10 -8.81 -4.09 -1.34
N SER A 11 -7.80 -4.34 -0.50
CA SER A 11 -8.03 -5.08 0.74
C SER A 11 -8.72 -4.27 1.85
N GLY A 12 -8.99 -2.98 1.64
CA GLY A 12 -9.67 -2.11 2.62
C GLY A 12 -8.76 -1.49 3.69
N LYS A 13 -7.42 -1.47 3.48
CA LYS A 13 -6.44 -0.91 4.43
C LYS A 13 -6.76 0.52 4.88
N THR A 14 -6.99 1.42 3.93
CA THR A 14 -7.17 2.84 4.23
C THR A 14 -8.37 3.07 5.14
N LEU A 15 -9.53 2.52 4.79
CA LEU A 15 -10.71 2.63 5.65
C LEU A 15 -10.49 1.94 7.01
N THR A 16 -9.88 0.75 7.04
CA THR A 16 -9.57 0.03 8.29
C THR A 16 -8.66 0.86 9.21
N THR A 17 -7.59 1.46 8.67
CA THR A 17 -6.63 2.25 9.45
C THR A 17 -7.23 3.56 9.95
N MET A 18 -8.07 4.23 9.14
CA MET A 18 -8.77 5.44 9.54
C MET A 18 -9.75 5.16 10.67
N ALA A 19 -10.57 4.11 10.52
CA ALA A 19 -11.53 3.72 11.55
C ALA A 19 -10.84 3.25 12.83
N LEU A 20 -9.73 2.50 12.71
CA LEU A 20 -8.96 2.06 13.87
C LEU A 20 -8.34 3.24 14.64
N ALA A 21 -7.87 4.27 13.93
CA ALA A 21 -7.34 5.47 14.55
C ALA A 21 -8.41 6.27 15.30
N HIS A 22 -9.60 6.44 14.71
CA HIS A 22 -10.75 7.04 15.39
C HIS A 22 -11.17 6.22 16.62
N LEU A 23 -11.26 4.89 16.47
CA LEU A 23 -11.69 3.98 17.51
C LEU A 23 -10.75 4.00 18.72
N THR A 24 -9.44 4.09 18.49
CA THR A 24 -8.42 3.92 19.54
C THR A 24 -7.81 5.21 20.05
N GLY A 25 -7.94 6.30 19.29
CA GLY A 25 -7.20 7.54 19.51
C GLY A 25 -5.70 7.44 19.18
N ILE A 26 -5.23 6.31 18.66
CA ILE A 26 -3.83 6.13 18.24
C ILE A 26 -3.60 6.90 16.94
N PRO A 27 -2.53 7.71 16.82
CA PRO A 27 -2.24 8.44 15.59
C PRO A 27 -2.12 7.52 14.37
N ARG A 28 -2.71 7.95 13.25
CA ARG A 28 -2.54 7.30 11.94
C ARG A 28 -1.45 7.99 11.13
N THR A 29 -0.69 7.21 10.38
CA THR A 29 0.23 7.71 9.35
C THR A 29 0.07 6.95 8.04
N HIS A 30 0.48 7.58 6.94
CA HIS A 30 0.49 7.01 5.60
C HIS A 30 1.48 7.77 4.71
N ALA A 31 1.83 7.18 3.56
CA ALA A 31 2.47 7.88 2.45
C ALA A 31 1.45 8.06 1.31
N LYS A 32 1.59 9.14 0.54
CA LYS A 32 0.73 9.43 -0.61
C LYS A 32 0.76 8.28 -1.60
N THR A 33 -0.40 7.91 -2.16
CA THR A 33 -0.53 6.92 -3.24
C THR A 33 0.39 7.26 -4.43
N MET A 34 0.80 6.25 -5.19
CA MET A 34 1.57 6.49 -6.41
C MET A 34 0.88 7.51 -7.34
N ARG A 35 -0.45 7.50 -7.42
CA ARG A 35 -1.25 8.42 -8.24
C ARG A 35 -1.28 9.86 -7.71
N GLU A 36 -1.13 10.04 -6.41
CA GLU A 36 -1.02 11.38 -5.81
C GLU A 36 0.37 11.98 -6.03
N ILE A 37 1.39 11.13 -6.13
CA ILE A 37 2.78 11.56 -6.38
C ILE A 37 3.05 11.78 -7.87
N LEU A 38 2.35 11.04 -8.74
CA LEU A 38 2.60 11.00 -10.18
C LEU A 38 2.60 12.37 -10.87
N PRO A 39 1.63 13.28 -10.63
CA PRO A 39 1.59 14.56 -11.33
C PRO A 39 2.83 15.43 -11.07
N ASP A 40 3.43 15.31 -9.88
CA ASP A 40 4.64 16.05 -9.51
C ASP A 40 5.92 15.32 -9.96
N ALA A 41 5.90 13.99 -9.93
CA ALA A 41 7.10 13.18 -10.14
C ALA A 41 7.36 12.84 -11.61
N VAL A 42 6.30 12.57 -12.38
CA VAL A 42 6.34 12.20 -13.80
C VAL A 42 5.14 12.85 -14.52
N PRO A 43 5.14 14.19 -14.70
CA PRO A 43 3.97 14.91 -15.15
C PRO A 43 3.44 14.41 -16.50
N GLY A 44 2.12 14.24 -16.61
CA GLY A 44 1.46 13.86 -17.87
C GLY A 44 1.53 12.39 -18.24
N LYS A 45 2.06 11.53 -17.37
CA LYS A 45 2.03 10.06 -17.56
C LYS A 45 1.06 9.40 -16.59
N THR A 46 0.49 8.29 -17.03
CA THR A 46 -0.14 7.28 -16.18
C THR A 46 0.91 6.32 -15.60
N LEU A 47 0.52 5.47 -14.64
CA LEU A 47 1.44 4.49 -14.05
C LEU A 47 1.81 3.39 -15.05
N GLU A 48 0.93 3.13 -16.01
CA GLU A 48 1.09 2.20 -17.12
C GLU A 48 2.13 2.70 -18.14
N GLU A 49 2.32 4.02 -18.25
CA GLU A 49 3.30 4.67 -19.14
C GLU A 49 4.67 4.90 -18.49
N CYS A 50 4.80 4.58 -17.20
CA CYS A 50 6.06 4.74 -16.48
C CYS A 50 7.07 3.65 -16.86
N ASN A 51 8.31 4.05 -17.13
CA ASN A 51 9.42 3.12 -17.34
C ASN A 51 10.02 2.63 -16.00
N ALA A 52 10.98 1.72 -16.08
CA ALA A 52 11.65 1.12 -14.91
C ALA A 52 12.26 2.17 -13.95
N ALA A 53 12.95 3.18 -14.49
CA ALA A 53 13.60 4.22 -13.70
C ALA A 53 12.58 5.15 -13.01
N GLU A 54 11.49 5.49 -13.71
CA GLU A 54 10.39 6.28 -13.18
C GLU A 54 9.68 5.54 -12.03
N LEU A 55 9.47 4.23 -12.16
CA LEU A 55 8.90 3.43 -11.07
C LEU A 55 9.83 3.38 -9.85
N ILE A 56 11.15 3.25 -10.06
CA ILE A 56 12.13 3.29 -8.96
C ILE A 56 12.05 4.62 -8.20
N GLN A 57 12.00 5.76 -8.89
CA GLN A 57 11.92 7.05 -8.17
C GLN A 57 10.61 7.20 -7.38
N LEU A 58 9.49 6.66 -7.90
CA LEU A 58 8.20 6.73 -7.21
C LEU A 58 8.22 5.89 -5.92
N VAL A 59 8.82 4.70 -5.97
CA VAL A 59 9.08 3.85 -4.79
C VAL A 59 9.89 4.61 -3.74
N MET A 60 10.98 5.26 -4.17
CA MET A 60 11.84 6.03 -3.27
C MET A 60 11.14 7.24 -2.65
N ARG A 61 10.36 8.00 -3.44
CA ARG A 61 9.58 9.14 -2.92
C ARG A 61 8.61 8.70 -1.83
N ARG A 62 7.85 7.63 -2.07
CA ARG A 62 6.92 7.07 -1.07
C ARG A 62 7.65 6.60 0.18
N TYR A 63 8.77 5.90 0.02
CA TYR A 63 9.55 5.42 1.15
C TYR A 63 10.08 6.57 2.02
N VAL A 64 10.63 7.63 1.40
CA VAL A 64 11.15 8.79 2.12
C VAL A 64 10.02 9.55 2.83
N GLU A 65 8.90 9.79 2.15
CA GLU A 65 7.73 10.44 2.75
C GLU A 65 7.22 9.66 3.97
N ARG A 66 7.11 8.33 3.83
CA ARG A 66 6.74 7.44 4.94
C ARG A 66 7.70 7.59 6.12
N ALA A 67 9.00 7.46 5.87
CA ALA A 67 10.00 7.53 6.92
C ALA A 67 9.96 8.87 7.66
N VAL A 68 9.77 9.97 6.92
CA VAL A 68 9.62 11.31 7.50
C VAL A 68 8.35 11.38 8.36
N HIS A 69 7.18 10.96 7.86
CA HIS A 69 5.94 11.00 8.64
C HIS A 69 6.02 10.15 9.92
N GLU A 70 6.56 8.95 9.81
CA GLU A 70 6.74 8.03 10.94
C GLU A 70 7.72 8.57 11.99
N SER A 71 8.77 9.29 11.56
CA SER A 71 9.74 9.91 12.48
C SER A 71 9.13 10.96 13.42
N HIS A 72 8.00 11.57 13.03
CA HIS A 72 7.28 12.56 13.84
C HIS A 72 6.30 11.94 14.85
N LEU A 73 6.20 10.60 14.91
CA LEU A 73 5.27 9.87 15.77
C LEU A 73 6.00 8.90 16.73
N PRO A 74 6.87 9.40 17.64
CA PRO A 74 7.67 8.55 18.52
C PRO A 74 6.84 7.75 19.54
N GLY A 75 5.62 8.22 19.86
CA GLY A 75 4.71 7.57 20.82
C GLY A 75 4.03 6.29 20.30
N GLY A 76 4.20 5.95 19.02
CA GLY A 76 3.50 4.87 18.36
C GLY A 76 2.38 5.36 17.44
N TYR A 77 1.99 4.51 16.50
CA TYR A 77 1.06 4.83 15.43
C TYR A 77 0.50 3.59 14.75
N ILE A 78 -0.59 3.80 14.01
CA ILE A 78 -1.14 2.87 13.02
C ILE A 78 -0.70 3.34 11.63
N SER A 79 0.08 2.53 10.92
CA SER A 79 0.53 2.82 9.56
C SER A 79 -0.37 2.17 8.51
N ASP A 80 -0.82 2.96 7.54
CA ASP A 80 -1.44 2.45 6.32
C ASP A 80 -0.34 1.98 5.35
N GLY A 81 -0.18 0.66 5.30
CA GLY A 81 0.94 0.01 4.63
C GLY A 81 2.26 0.16 5.38
N SER A 82 3.36 -0.13 4.68
CA SER A 82 4.73 -0.11 5.18
C SER A 82 5.72 0.03 4.02
N SER A 83 7.00 0.28 4.33
CA SER A 83 8.10 0.28 3.34
C SER A 83 8.11 -0.96 2.44
N LEU A 84 7.64 -2.10 2.94
CA LEU A 84 7.56 -3.33 2.16
C LEU A 84 6.51 -3.27 1.05
N HIS A 85 5.43 -2.49 1.19
CA HIS A 85 4.45 -2.35 0.12
C HIS A 85 5.05 -1.62 -1.09
N GLU A 86 5.85 -0.59 -0.83
CA GLU A 86 6.58 0.13 -1.87
C GLU A 86 7.55 -0.80 -2.61
N TRP A 87 8.32 -1.61 -1.87
CA TRP A 87 9.28 -2.53 -2.45
C TRP A 87 8.63 -3.72 -3.15
N THR A 88 7.60 -4.35 -2.56
CA THR A 88 6.85 -5.45 -3.17
C THR A 88 6.24 -5.02 -4.49
N TYR A 89 5.70 -3.80 -4.56
CA TYR A 89 5.13 -3.27 -5.81
C TYR A 89 6.15 -3.24 -6.94
N ALA A 90 7.41 -2.87 -6.65
CA ALA A 90 8.48 -2.90 -7.63
C ALA A 90 8.94 -4.32 -7.95
N THR A 91 9.11 -5.15 -6.93
CA THR A 91 9.63 -6.52 -7.07
C THR A 91 8.75 -7.38 -7.97
N VAL A 92 7.42 -7.29 -7.82
CA VAL A 92 6.49 -8.10 -8.64
C VAL A 92 6.54 -7.72 -10.12
N ARG A 93 6.91 -6.48 -10.48
CA ARG A 93 7.07 -6.04 -11.88
C ARG A 93 8.25 -6.69 -12.59
N VAL A 94 9.20 -7.28 -11.85
CA VAL A 94 10.21 -8.15 -12.46
C VAL A 94 9.56 -9.40 -13.07
N THR A 95 8.54 -9.93 -12.42
CA THR A 95 7.86 -11.17 -12.79
C THR A 95 6.79 -10.95 -13.86
N VAL A 96 5.98 -9.89 -13.69
CA VAL A 96 4.84 -9.61 -14.58
C VAL A 96 5.09 -8.45 -15.54
N GLY A 97 6.34 -8.01 -15.66
CA GLY A 97 6.72 -6.91 -16.54
C GLY A 97 6.48 -5.53 -15.92
N ILE A 98 7.12 -4.52 -16.53
CA ILE A 98 7.05 -3.13 -16.11
C ILE A 98 5.61 -2.63 -16.13
N ASN A 99 4.81 -3.00 -17.14
CA ASN A 99 3.37 -2.81 -17.16
C ASN A 99 2.63 -4.15 -16.99
N PRO A 100 2.06 -4.44 -15.81
CA PRO A 100 1.37 -5.71 -15.56
C PRO A 100 0.21 -6.00 -16.52
N ASN A 101 -0.42 -4.96 -17.07
CA ASN A 101 -1.57 -5.12 -17.96
C ASN A 101 -1.16 -5.67 -19.34
N GLU A 102 0.10 -5.48 -19.75
CA GLU A 102 0.65 -6.08 -20.98
C GLU A 102 0.93 -7.58 -20.83
N SER A 103 1.00 -8.09 -19.61
CA SER A 103 1.28 -9.51 -19.34
C SER A 103 0.03 -10.35 -19.05
N ILE A 104 -1.18 -9.80 -19.22
CA ILE A 104 -2.42 -10.54 -18.97
C ILE A 104 -2.49 -11.73 -19.93
N GLY A 105 -2.67 -12.93 -19.39
CA GLY A 105 -2.72 -14.18 -20.16
C GLY A 105 -1.37 -14.74 -20.61
N LEU A 106 -0.26 -14.04 -20.34
CA LEU A 106 1.09 -14.58 -20.61
C LEU A 106 1.52 -15.53 -19.49
N GLY A 107 2.16 -16.66 -19.82
CA GLY A 107 2.77 -17.53 -18.80
C GLY A 107 3.96 -16.87 -18.09
N SER A 108 4.74 -16.10 -18.84
CA SER A 108 5.96 -15.40 -18.40
C SER A 108 6.18 -14.14 -19.23
N VAL A 109 6.92 -13.18 -18.67
CA VAL A 109 7.40 -11.99 -19.39
C VAL A 109 8.85 -12.22 -19.84
N GLU A 110 9.22 -11.71 -21.01
CA GLU A 110 10.61 -11.74 -21.47
C GLU A 110 11.49 -10.95 -20.51
N LYS A 111 12.58 -11.56 -20.04
CA LYS A 111 13.54 -10.90 -19.17
C LYS A 111 14.52 -10.08 -20.03
N THR A 112 14.12 -8.88 -20.44
CA THR A 112 14.96 -7.94 -21.20
C THR A 112 16.14 -7.44 -20.36
N ASP A 113 17.12 -6.77 -21.00
CA ASP A 113 18.22 -6.13 -20.25
C ASP A 113 17.72 -5.05 -19.29
N GLU A 114 16.67 -4.30 -19.67
CA GLU A 114 16.03 -3.34 -18.78
C GLU A 114 15.44 -4.02 -17.54
N ILE A 115 14.71 -5.13 -17.71
CA ILE A 115 14.13 -5.88 -16.58
C ILE A 115 15.22 -6.51 -15.71
N ARG A 116 16.30 -7.03 -16.31
CA ARG A 116 17.46 -7.54 -15.56
C ARG A 116 18.11 -6.46 -14.69
N PHE A 117 18.31 -5.26 -15.24
CA PHE A 117 18.87 -4.16 -14.50
C PHE A 117 17.91 -3.67 -13.40
N TYR A 118 16.63 -3.55 -13.73
CA TYR A 118 15.57 -3.19 -12.78
C TYR A 118 15.52 -4.16 -11.59
N GLU A 119 15.57 -5.47 -11.85
CA GLU A 119 15.63 -6.50 -10.80
C GLU A 119 16.83 -6.31 -9.86
N GLN A 120 18.03 -6.04 -10.40
CA GLN A 120 19.22 -5.79 -9.59
C GLN A 120 19.05 -4.56 -8.69
N VAL A 121 18.50 -3.47 -9.23
CA VAL A 121 18.26 -2.24 -8.46
C VAL A 121 17.22 -2.48 -7.37
N VAL A 122 16.08 -3.08 -7.72
CA VAL A 122 14.98 -3.36 -6.77
C VAL A 122 15.42 -4.34 -5.68
N ALA A 123 16.29 -5.30 -5.98
CA ALA A 123 16.89 -6.18 -4.98
C ALA A 123 17.73 -5.39 -3.95
N GLN A 124 18.52 -4.41 -4.40
CA GLN A 124 19.30 -3.55 -3.50
C GLN A 124 18.42 -2.59 -2.69
N LEU A 125 17.36 -2.03 -3.28
CA LEU A 125 16.36 -1.25 -2.54
C LEU A 125 15.71 -2.09 -1.43
N GLY A 126 15.43 -3.37 -1.73
CA GLY A 126 14.90 -4.33 -0.77
C GLY A 126 15.74 -4.47 0.49
N VAL A 127 17.07 -4.34 0.40
CA VAL A 127 17.94 -4.38 1.60
C VAL A 127 17.57 -3.27 2.57
N ALA A 128 17.52 -2.03 2.10
CA ALA A 128 17.24 -0.87 2.94
C ALA A 128 15.79 -0.85 3.46
N LEU A 129 14.81 -1.14 2.57
CA LEU A 129 13.40 -1.07 2.93
C LEU A 129 12.99 -2.19 3.90
N LYS A 130 13.64 -3.36 3.81
CA LYS A 130 13.47 -4.47 4.77
C LYS A 130 14.10 -4.16 6.13
N GLN A 131 15.31 -3.60 6.16
CA GLN A 131 15.95 -3.14 7.40
C GLN A 131 15.06 -2.11 8.11
N TYR A 132 14.60 -1.10 7.37
CA TYR A 132 13.69 -0.09 7.92
C TYR A 132 12.42 -0.71 8.51
N ALA A 133 11.77 -1.65 7.80
CA ALA A 133 10.58 -2.33 8.31
C ALA A 133 10.86 -3.07 9.62
N LYS A 134 11.97 -3.81 9.67
CA LYS A 134 12.38 -4.61 10.83
C LYS A 134 12.73 -3.76 12.05
N ASP A 135 13.34 -2.59 11.83
CA ASP A 135 13.73 -1.67 12.92
C ASP A 135 12.56 -0.81 13.40
N THR A 136 11.48 -0.72 12.61
CA THR A 136 10.40 0.24 12.83
C THR A 136 9.14 -0.40 13.40
N TYR A 137 8.65 -1.51 12.84
CA TYR A 137 7.34 -2.04 13.19
C TYR A 137 7.41 -3.13 14.25
N ASP A 138 6.54 -3.04 15.25
CA ASP A 138 6.43 -4.05 16.31
C ASP A 138 5.66 -5.29 15.82
N ALA A 139 4.67 -5.07 14.95
CA ALA A 139 3.83 -6.11 14.38
C ALA A 139 3.13 -5.63 13.11
N PHE A 140 2.58 -6.59 12.38
CA PHE A 140 1.74 -6.38 11.21
C PHE A 140 0.36 -7.01 11.44
N VAL A 141 -0.68 -6.31 11.01
CA VAL A 141 -1.97 -6.93 10.66
C VAL A 141 -2.01 -7.06 9.16
N HIS A 142 -2.32 -8.24 8.64
CA HIS A 142 -2.44 -8.48 7.21
C HIS A 142 -3.91 -8.72 6.83
N LEU A 143 -4.43 -7.88 5.95
CA LEU A 143 -5.79 -7.99 5.42
C LEU A 143 -5.76 -8.85 4.15
N PRO A 144 -6.32 -10.07 4.17
CA PRO A 144 -6.25 -10.99 3.05
C PRO A 144 -7.08 -10.51 1.85
N ILE A 145 -6.82 -11.11 0.69
CA ILE A 145 -7.64 -10.91 -0.51
C ILE A 145 -8.98 -11.64 -0.33
N GLU A 146 -10.05 -10.88 -0.06
CA GLU A 146 -11.39 -11.44 0.17
C GLU A 146 -12.39 -11.10 -0.94
N PHE A 147 -12.04 -10.15 -1.81
CA PHE A 147 -12.91 -9.66 -2.87
C PHE A 147 -12.15 -9.55 -4.19
N PRO A 148 -12.79 -9.79 -5.34
CA PRO A 148 -12.17 -9.52 -6.64
C PRO A 148 -11.82 -8.03 -6.77
N LEU A 149 -10.85 -7.71 -7.62
CA LEU A 149 -10.63 -6.36 -8.08
C LEU A 149 -11.89 -5.87 -8.80
N ASP A 150 -12.29 -4.63 -8.50
CA ASP A 150 -13.36 -3.96 -9.23
C ASP A 150 -12.96 -3.85 -10.72
N PRO A 151 -13.72 -4.46 -11.65
CA PRO A 151 -13.43 -4.45 -13.09
C PRO A 151 -13.43 -3.04 -13.70
N ASN A 152 -14.15 -2.10 -13.08
CA ASN A 152 -14.31 -0.73 -13.60
C ASN A 152 -13.29 0.25 -13.02
N GLY A 153 -12.48 -0.17 -12.06
CA GLY A 153 -11.39 0.66 -11.56
C GLY A 153 -10.28 0.71 -12.60
N HIS A 154 -10.00 1.88 -13.17
CA HIS A 154 -8.77 2.13 -13.94
C HIS A 154 -7.55 1.83 -13.05
N ARG A 155 -7.08 0.59 -13.01
CA ARG A 155 -6.05 0.11 -12.07
C ARG A 155 -4.78 -0.29 -12.84
N PRO A 156 -3.60 0.14 -12.36
CA PRO A 156 -2.31 -0.14 -13.00
C PRO A 156 -1.80 -1.56 -12.71
N VAL A 157 -2.69 -2.45 -12.27
CA VAL A 157 -2.40 -3.81 -11.78
C VAL A 157 -3.59 -4.72 -12.07
N ASN A 158 -3.32 -6.02 -12.20
CA ASN A 158 -4.30 -7.08 -12.41
C ASN A 158 -4.32 -8.07 -11.23
N GLU A 159 -5.20 -9.08 -11.30
CA GLU A 159 -5.34 -10.11 -10.26
C GLU A 159 -4.05 -10.88 -9.99
N ARG A 160 -3.33 -11.27 -11.04
CA ARG A 160 -2.05 -11.97 -10.89
C ARG A 160 -1.02 -11.12 -10.17
N PHE A 161 -0.92 -9.83 -10.50
CA PHE A 161 -0.06 -8.89 -9.79
C PHE A 161 -0.44 -8.83 -8.30
N ARG A 162 -1.74 -8.78 -8.02
CA ARG A 162 -2.28 -8.71 -6.66
C ARG A 162 -1.90 -9.94 -5.85
N GLU A 163 -2.17 -11.14 -6.36
CA GLU A 163 -1.85 -12.40 -5.70
C GLU A 163 -0.34 -12.55 -5.44
N LEU A 164 0.49 -12.27 -6.45
CA LEU A 164 1.96 -12.34 -6.30
C LEU A 164 2.47 -11.33 -5.28
N SER A 165 1.89 -10.13 -5.23
CA SER A 165 2.25 -9.12 -4.22
C SER A 165 1.90 -9.59 -2.82
N ASP A 166 0.74 -10.21 -2.64
CA ASP A 166 0.26 -10.70 -1.36
C ASP A 166 1.19 -11.80 -0.80
N GLN A 167 1.45 -12.81 -1.64
CA GLN A 167 2.34 -13.92 -1.33
C GLN A 167 3.76 -13.45 -1.02
N HIS A 168 4.29 -12.53 -1.83
CA HIS A 168 5.64 -12.00 -1.62
C HIS A 168 5.74 -11.22 -0.31
N LEU A 169 4.74 -10.37 -0.01
CA LEU A 169 4.72 -9.58 1.21
C LEU A 169 4.68 -10.46 2.46
N LEU A 170 3.80 -11.48 2.49
CA LEU A 170 3.71 -12.42 3.59
C LEU A 170 5.00 -13.21 3.78
N SER A 171 5.56 -13.77 2.70
CA SER A 171 6.82 -14.52 2.78
C SER A 171 7.96 -13.65 3.32
N VAL A 172 8.08 -12.40 2.90
CA VAL A 172 9.14 -11.52 3.43
C VAL A 172 8.93 -11.25 4.92
N LEU A 173 7.70 -10.94 5.34
CA LEU A 173 7.39 -10.65 6.73
C LEU A 173 7.65 -11.86 7.64
N GLU A 174 7.15 -13.03 7.26
CA GLU A 174 7.17 -14.25 8.06
C GLU A 174 8.48 -15.03 7.91
N ASP A 175 9.00 -15.19 6.69
CA ASP A 175 10.14 -16.06 6.40
C ASP A 175 11.47 -15.35 6.56
N GLU A 176 11.58 -14.10 6.10
CA GLU A 176 12.84 -13.36 6.12
C GLU A 176 13.00 -12.49 7.36
N LEU A 177 12.02 -11.63 7.64
CA LEU A 177 12.14 -10.62 8.69
C LEU A 177 11.76 -11.14 10.06
N LYS A 178 10.91 -12.17 10.11
CA LYS A 178 10.38 -12.78 11.34
C LYS A 178 9.64 -11.76 12.21
N ILE A 179 8.95 -10.81 11.57
CA ILE A 179 8.12 -9.82 12.28
C ILE A 179 6.76 -10.47 12.56
N PRO A 180 6.17 -10.29 13.75
CA PRO A 180 4.83 -10.84 14.04
C PRO A 180 3.79 -10.37 13.02
N VAL A 181 3.11 -11.30 12.36
CA VAL A 181 2.02 -11.05 11.42
C VAL A 181 0.74 -11.68 11.96
N HIS A 182 -0.36 -10.92 11.88
CA HIS A 182 -1.69 -11.38 12.22
C HIS A 182 -2.60 -11.23 11.01
N ILE A 183 -2.97 -12.34 10.38
CA ILE A 183 -3.92 -12.34 9.28
C ILE A 183 -5.32 -12.12 9.84
N ILE A 184 -5.97 -11.02 9.48
CA ILE A 184 -7.30 -10.63 9.97
C ILE A 184 -8.17 -10.25 8.78
N GLY A 185 -9.14 -11.10 8.49
CA GLY A 185 -10.16 -10.89 7.46
C GLY A 185 -11.50 -10.40 8.02
N GLY A 186 -12.53 -10.48 7.21
CA GLY A 186 -13.91 -10.13 7.56
C GLY A 186 -14.30 -8.70 7.21
N THR A 187 -15.46 -8.29 7.69
CA THR A 187 -16.00 -6.94 7.57
C THR A 187 -15.18 -5.93 8.38
N ILE A 188 -15.33 -4.63 8.09
CA ILE A 188 -14.63 -3.58 8.86
C ILE A 188 -14.92 -3.67 10.37
N PRO A 189 -16.17 -3.84 10.84
CA PRO A 189 -16.43 -4.05 12.27
C PRO A 189 -15.65 -5.23 12.88
N GLU A 190 -15.68 -6.40 12.24
CA GLU A 190 -15.00 -7.61 12.73
C GLU A 190 -13.48 -7.41 12.78
N ARG A 191 -12.90 -6.75 11.77
CA ARG A 191 -11.48 -6.41 11.75
C ARG A 191 -11.12 -5.48 12.91
N LEU A 192 -11.91 -4.44 13.14
CA LEU A 192 -11.67 -3.48 14.23
C LEU A 192 -11.74 -4.17 15.60
N GLU A 193 -12.77 -4.96 15.84
CA GLU A 193 -12.93 -5.74 17.07
C GLU A 193 -11.71 -6.66 17.28
N THR A 194 -11.42 -7.52 16.30
CA THR A 194 -10.29 -8.47 16.37
C THR A 194 -8.95 -7.78 16.61
N ILE A 195 -8.67 -6.66 15.94
CA ILE A 195 -7.44 -5.90 16.11
C ILE A 195 -7.37 -5.32 17.52
N THR A 196 -8.42 -4.65 17.99
CA THR A 196 -8.40 -4.02 19.32
C THR A 196 -8.27 -5.05 20.44
N GLU A 197 -8.96 -6.19 20.36
CA GLU A 197 -8.84 -7.28 21.32
C GLU A 197 -7.42 -7.87 21.34
N ARG A 198 -6.89 -8.18 20.16
CA ARG A 198 -5.57 -8.83 20.01
C ARG A 198 -4.43 -8.01 20.60
N PHE A 199 -4.47 -6.69 20.41
CA PHE A 199 -3.41 -5.80 20.88
C PHE A 199 -3.77 -5.08 22.19
N GLY A 200 -4.94 -5.34 22.77
CA GLY A 200 -5.43 -4.67 23.97
C GLY A 200 -5.52 -3.15 23.80
N PHE A 201 -5.89 -2.67 22.61
CA PHE A 201 -5.99 -1.24 22.36
C PHE A 201 -7.21 -0.65 23.07
N PRO A 202 -7.10 0.57 23.63
CA PRO A 202 -8.25 1.24 24.21
C PRO A 202 -9.28 1.53 23.11
N GLN A 203 -10.56 1.48 23.46
CA GLN A 203 -11.64 1.97 22.61
C GLN A 203 -12.17 3.28 23.22
N VAL A 204 -11.99 4.40 22.52
CA VAL A 204 -12.42 5.74 22.98
C VAL A 204 -13.81 6.12 22.46
N MET A 205 -14.37 5.32 21.55
CA MET A 205 -15.72 5.44 21.00
C MET A 205 -16.23 4.07 20.54
N SER A 206 -17.48 3.99 20.07
CA SER A 206 -18.01 2.75 19.48
C SER A 206 -17.42 2.48 18.09
N ILE A 207 -17.36 1.20 17.71
CA ILE A 207 -16.93 0.77 16.36
C ILE A 207 -17.77 1.46 15.28
N GLU A 208 -19.08 1.53 15.45
CA GLU A 208 -19.98 2.19 14.49
C GLU A 208 -19.64 3.68 14.30
N ALA A 209 -19.43 4.42 15.40
CA ALA A 209 -19.07 5.84 15.33
C ALA A 209 -17.70 6.05 14.67
N ALA A 210 -16.74 5.17 14.93
CA ALA A 210 -15.43 5.21 14.32
C ALA A 210 -15.48 4.95 12.80
N ILE A 211 -16.30 4.00 12.36
CA ILE A 211 -16.53 3.73 10.93
C ILE A 211 -17.16 4.95 10.25
N GLN A 212 -18.21 5.52 10.82
CA GLN A 212 -18.86 6.70 10.24
C GLN A 212 -17.90 7.90 10.16
N ALA A 213 -17.02 8.09 11.16
CA ALA A 213 -15.98 9.11 11.10
C ALA A 213 -14.97 8.83 9.98
N ALA A 214 -14.51 7.60 9.86
CA ALA A 214 -13.59 7.19 8.81
C ALA A 214 -14.20 7.34 7.41
N GLU A 215 -15.47 7.02 7.21
CA GLU A 215 -16.17 7.19 5.94
C GLU A 215 -16.30 8.67 5.55
N ARG A 216 -16.58 9.56 6.52
CA ARG A 216 -16.60 11.01 6.28
C ARG A 216 -15.23 11.52 5.82
N ASP A 217 -14.16 11.09 6.48
CA ASP A 217 -12.80 11.48 6.11
C ASP A 217 -12.41 10.89 4.75
N TYR A 218 -12.75 9.62 4.51
CA TYR A 218 -12.46 8.92 3.26
C TYR A 218 -13.15 9.58 2.07
N ALA A 219 -14.39 10.06 2.23
CA ALA A 219 -15.13 10.77 1.20
C ALA A 219 -14.51 12.13 0.80
N GLN A 220 -13.61 12.69 1.64
CA GLN A 220 -12.88 13.92 1.33
C GLN A 220 -11.59 13.67 0.53
N LEU A 221 -11.16 12.41 0.41
CA LEU A 221 -9.96 12.07 -0.36
C LEU A 221 -10.26 12.18 -1.86
N ASP A 222 -9.41 12.91 -2.59
CA ASP A 222 -9.48 12.93 -4.05
C ASP A 222 -8.86 11.65 -4.63
N VAL A 223 -9.72 10.66 -4.86
CA VAL A 223 -9.34 9.36 -5.43
C VAL A 223 -9.28 9.33 -6.96
N ARG A 224 -9.52 10.47 -7.63
CA ARG A 224 -9.52 10.56 -9.11
C ARG A 224 -8.12 10.37 -9.69
N SER A 225 -8.06 9.88 -10.92
CA SER A 225 -6.85 9.85 -11.75
C SER A 225 -6.44 11.25 -12.22
N GLU A 226 -5.20 11.41 -12.66
CA GLU A 226 -4.71 12.66 -13.25
C GLU A 226 -5.51 13.05 -14.51
N ALA A 227 -5.85 12.07 -15.35
CA ALA A 227 -6.71 12.29 -16.52
C ALA A 227 -8.10 12.82 -16.13
N GLU A 228 -8.73 12.25 -15.09
CA GLU A 228 -10.02 12.72 -14.59
C GLU A 228 -9.94 14.12 -13.96
N ARG A 229 -8.84 14.42 -13.25
CA ARG A 229 -8.58 15.77 -12.71
C ARG A 229 -8.39 16.79 -13.84
N ASN A 230 -7.61 16.45 -14.86
CA ASN A 230 -7.34 17.32 -16.01
C ASN A 230 -8.60 17.55 -16.86
N ALA A 231 -9.41 16.51 -17.08
CA ALA A 231 -10.69 16.63 -17.78
C ALA A 231 -11.69 17.51 -17.00
N ALA A 232 -11.77 17.36 -15.67
CA ALA A 232 -12.61 18.20 -14.83
C ALA A 232 -12.15 19.68 -14.85
N ALA A 233 -10.84 19.94 -14.82
CA ALA A 233 -10.28 21.29 -14.91
C ALA A 233 -10.57 21.94 -16.28
N ALA A 234 -10.49 21.17 -17.38
CA ALA A 234 -10.81 21.64 -18.72
C ALA A 234 -12.31 21.92 -18.93
N THR A 235 -13.19 21.30 -18.14
CA THR A 235 -14.65 21.53 -18.21
C THR A 235 -15.09 22.70 -17.32
N ALA A 236 -14.25 23.11 -16.36
CA ALA A 236 -14.50 24.23 -15.45
C ALA A 236 -13.91 25.57 -15.94
N ALA A 237 -13.13 25.55 -17.03
CA ALA A 237 -12.54 26.72 -17.69
C ALA A 237 -13.37 27.15 -18.91
#